data_AF-A0A1G7R927-F1
#
_entry.id   AF-A0A1G7R927-F1
#
_cell.length_a   1.000
_cell.length_b   1.000
_cell.length_c   1.000
_cell.angle_alpha   90.00
_cell.angle_beta   90.00
_cell.angle_gamma   90.00
#
_symmetry.space_group_name_H-M   'P 1'
#
loop_
_entity.id
_entity.type
_entity.pdbx_description
1 polymer ?
#
loop_
_entity_poly.entity_id
_entity_poly.type
_entity_poly.pdbx_seq_one_letter_code
_entity_poly.pdbx_strand_id
1 'polypeptide(L)'
;MSKVMIDNCVMSTGTSDPARWRRIDSNPNSFCPGNKLLIYEIKQLSESQRKEMSEVLAIGRAVRDNVFQAYYYTELMWEIFQGYHSVENNLSPLAAFRDTQFESVPAPIERGKLFSSANWVKGEEVELFMDFLLKVDPADFHIKVQRMAKFTGFELNNAKNISVFQQMCDVKALGRKRARDAYHLWAAECSGIEYFLTVDKKFLNPYRTSVRDEKISLKCRAVSPSELIEELGISTDGIFIPESGKRFLMSGMSL
;
A
#
# COMPACT_ATOMS: atom_id res chain seq x y z
N MET A 1 15.19 13.81 -6.61
CA MET A 1 13.75 13.66 -6.36
C MET A 1 13.59 12.46 -5.46
N SER A 2 12.86 12.60 -4.36
CA SER A 2 12.70 11.51 -3.39
C SER A 2 11.87 10.37 -3.96
N LYS A 3 12.16 9.13 -3.55
CA LYS A 3 11.40 7.94 -3.93
C LYS A 3 10.54 7.43 -2.77
N VAL A 4 9.25 7.27 -3.01
CA VAL A 4 8.29 6.83 -1.98
C VAL A 4 7.50 5.64 -2.48
N MET A 5 7.52 4.53 -1.77
CA MET A 5 6.64 3.39 -2.03
C MET A 5 5.38 3.50 -1.17
N ILE A 6 4.21 3.46 -1.81
CA ILE A 6 2.91 3.57 -1.14
C ILE A 6 2.35 2.18 -0.84
N ASP A 7 2.09 1.92 0.43
CA ASP A 7 1.50 0.67 0.90
C ASP A 7 0.00 0.60 0.56
N ASN A 8 -0.52 -0.63 0.48
CA ASN A 8 -1.90 -0.90 0.09
C ASN A 8 -2.94 -0.28 1.00
N CYS A 9 -2.67 -0.26 2.31
CA CYS A 9 -3.61 0.29 3.28
C CYS A 9 -3.88 1.79 3.04
N VAL A 10 -2.91 2.52 2.49
CA VAL A 10 -3.01 3.94 2.13
C VAL A 10 -3.89 4.12 0.90
N MET A 11 -3.77 3.22 -0.08
CA MET A 11 -4.55 3.23 -1.33
C MET A 11 -5.95 2.61 -1.16
N SER A 12 -6.33 2.23 0.05
CA SER A 12 -7.64 1.66 0.30
C SER A 12 -8.75 2.72 0.23
N THR A 13 -9.92 2.40 -0.36
CA THR A 13 -11.06 3.34 -0.45
C THR A 13 -11.58 3.83 0.91
N GLY A 14 -11.17 3.24 2.03
CA GLY A 14 -11.48 3.76 3.37
C GLY A 14 -10.60 4.94 3.79
N THR A 15 -9.45 5.12 3.13
CA THR A 15 -8.36 6.00 3.50
C THR A 15 -8.03 6.99 2.38
N SER A 16 -7.99 6.54 1.13
CA SER A 16 -7.69 7.35 -0.05
C SER A 16 -8.92 8.00 -0.68
N ASP A 17 -10.14 7.68 -0.24
CA ASP A 17 -11.36 8.24 -0.81
C ASP A 17 -12.43 8.48 0.28
N PRO A 18 -12.93 9.72 0.47
CA PRO A 18 -14.04 9.97 1.38
C PRO A 18 -15.38 9.38 0.90
N ALA A 19 -15.49 8.99 -0.37
CA ALA A 19 -16.74 8.62 -1.01
C ALA A 19 -17.00 7.11 -1.01
N ARG A 20 -18.28 6.72 -0.92
CA ARG A 20 -18.73 5.34 -1.17
C ARG A 20 -19.82 5.31 -2.24
N TRP A 21 -19.67 4.39 -3.18
CA TRP A 21 -20.67 4.11 -4.20
C TRP A 21 -21.94 3.52 -3.59
N ARG A 22 -23.09 4.13 -3.89
CA ARG A 22 -24.42 3.63 -3.54
C ARG A 22 -25.32 3.70 -4.78
N ARG A 23 -26.08 2.63 -5.01
CA ARG A 23 -27.18 2.64 -5.97
C ARG A 23 -28.43 3.07 -5.22
N ILE A 24 -29.00 4.20 -5.61
CA ILE A 24 -30.29 4.65 -5.09
C ILE A 24 -31.35 4.55 -6.20
N ASP A 25 -32.58 4.24 -5.81
CA ASP A 25 -33.68 4.29 -6.75
C ASP A 25 -33.95 5.75 -7.12
N SER A 26 -34.03 6.03 -8.42
CA SER A 26 -34.34 7.37 -8.92
C SER A 26 -35.75 7.85 -8.51
N ASN A 27 -36.63 6.92 -8.14
CA ASN A 27 -37.96 7.23 -7.62
C ASN A 27 -38.37 6.20 -6.54
N PRO A 28 -38.08 6.46 -5.25
CA PRO A 28 -38.35 5.50 -4.16
C PRO A 28 -39.85 5.20 -3.94
N ASN A 29 -40.76 5.97 -4.54
CA ASN A 29 -42.21 5.80 -4.42
C ASN A 29 -42.85 5.15 -5.68
N SER A 30 -42.06 4.72 -6.66
CA SER A 30 -42.56 4.08 -7.88
C SER A 30 -42.73 2.57 -7.70
N PHE A 31 -43.91 2.05 -8.09
CA PHE A 31 -44.22 0.61 -8.10
C PHE A 31 -43.49 -0.16 -9.23
N CYS A 32 -42.94 0.54 -10.22
CA CYS A 32 -42.11 -0.06 -11.27
C CYS A 32 -40.63 0.02 -10.88
N PRO A 33 -39.82 -1.04 -11.15
CA PRO A 33 -38.37 -0.98 -10.92
C PRO A 33 -37.77 0.15 -11.78
N GLY A 34 -37.51 1.29 -11.13
CA GLY A 34 -36.93 2.46 -11.77
C GLY A 34 -35.45 2.26 -12.09
N ASN A 35 -34.92 3.08 -13.00
CA ASN A 35 -33.48 3.14 -13.23
C ASN A 35 -32.78 3.47 -11.91
N LYS A 36 -31.77 2.67 -11.53
CA LYS A 36 -30.95 2.95 -10.35
C LYS A 36 -29.91 4.00 -10.70
N LEU A 37 -29.92 5.11 -9.98
CA LEU A 37 -28.85 6.10 -10.06
C LEU A 37 -27.67 5.61 -9.23
N LEU A 38 -26.51 5.57 -9.86
CA LEU A 38 -25.26 5.37 -9.15
C LEU A 38 -24.78 6.73 -8.63
N ILE A 39 -24.77 6.87 -7.31
CA ILE A 39 -24.31 8.07 -6.63
C ILE A 39 -23.12 7.72 -5.75
N TYR A 40 -22.32 8.72 -5.41
CA TYR A 40 -21.36 8.60 -4.33
C TYR A 40 -21.79 9.46 -3.15
N GLU A 41 -21.70 8.88 -1.95
CA GLU A 41 -22.05 9.52 -0.69
C GLU A 41 -20.80 9.65 0.18
N ILE A 42 -20.62 10.82 0.77
CA ILE A 42 -19.49 11.09 1.64
C ILE A 42 -19.70 10.40 2.98
N LYS A 43 -18.74 9.54 3.35
CA LYS A 43 -18.78 8.78 4.58
C LYS A 43 -18.77 9.70 5.80
N GLN A 44 -19.43 9.26 6.88
CA GLN A 44 -19.21 9.83 8.20
C GLN A 44 -17.83 9.41 8.70
N LEU A 45 -16.96 10.39 8.93
CA LEU A 45 -15.58 10.19 9.38
C LEU A 45 -15.43 10.79 10.77
N SER A 46 -14.70 10.10 11.66
CA SER A 46 -14.23 10.74 12.88
C SER A 46 -13.21 11.82 12.57
N GLU A 47 -12.94 12.72 13.52
CA GLU A 47 -11.96 13.79 13.35
C GLU A 47 -10.56 13.25 12.99
N SER A 48 -10.13 12.16 13.66
CA SER A 48 -8.87 11.48 13.34
C SER A 48 -8.85 10.90 11.92
N GLN A 49 -9.96 10.31 11.46
CA GLN A 49 -10.05 9.75 10.11
C GLN A 49 -10.04 10.86 9.05
N ARG A 50 -10.74 11.96 9.33
CA ARG A 50 -10.77 13.14 8.45
C ARG A 50 -9.38 13.77 8.32
N LYS A 51 -8.62 13.86 9.42
CA LYS A 51 -7.23 14.34 9.39
C LYS A 51 -6.33 13.42 8.55
N GLU A 52 -6.29 12.12 8.85
CA GLU A 52 -5.48 11.15 8.11
C GLU A 52 -5.83 11.14 6.61
N MET A 53 -7.12 11.22 6.28
CA MET A 53 -7.58 11.33 4.90
C MET A 53 -7.13 12.64 4.22
N SER A 54 -7.16 13.77 4.93
CA SER A 54 -6.66 15.04 4.38
C SER A 54 -5.16 14.98 4.08
N GLU A 55 -4.39 14.28 4.92
CA GLU A 55 -2.97 14.06 4.71
C GLU A 55 -2.73 13.19 3.47
N VAL A 56 -3.50 12.10 3.31
CA VAL A 56 -3.41 11.24 2.13
C VAL A 56 -3.84 11.96 0.84
N LEU A 57 -4.85 12.83 0.88
CA LEU A 57 -5.23 13.68 -0.25
C LEU A 57 -4.12 14.67 -0.64
N ALA A 58 -3.44 15.26 0.35
CA ALA A 58 -2.30 16.14 0.12
C ALA A 58 -1.14 15.40 -0.54
N ILE A 59 -0.84 14.18 -0.08
CA ILE A 59 0.18 13.30 -0.67
C ILE A 59 -0.20 12.96 -2.11
N GLY A 60 -1.45 12.59 -2.37
CA GLY A 60 -1.92 12.31 -3.72
C GLY A 60 -1.78 13.51 -4.68
N ARG A 61 -2.02 14.73 -4.18
CA ARG A 61 -1.72 15.97 -4.93
C ARG A 61 -0.23 16.12 -5.19
N ALA A 62 0.61 15.91 -4.18
CA ALA A 62 2.07 15.98 -4.32
C ALA A 62 2.63 14.99 -5.35
N VAL A 63 2.03 13.80 -5.47
CA VAL A 63 2.37 12.84 -6.54
C VAL A 63 2.03 13.41 -7.92
N ARG A 64 0.81 13.95 -8.12
CA ARG A 64 0.40 14.57 -9.39
C ARG A 64 1.30 15.75 -9.78
N ASP A 65 1.71 16.53 -8.79
CA ASP A 65 2.56 17.70 -8.97
C ASP A 65 4.06 17.32 -9.11
N ASN A 66 4.39 16.02 -9.13
CA ASN A 66 5.76 15.50 -9.22
C ASN A 66 6.69 16.03 -8.12
N VAL A 67 6.19 16.18 -6.89
CA VAL A 67 7.03 16.53 -5.72
C VAL A 67 7.98 15.38 -5.38
N PHE A 68 7.52 14.14 -5.55
CA PHE A 68 8.29 12.92 -5.37
C PHE A 68 7.84 11.83 -6.36
N GLN A 69 8.69 10.83 -6.58
CA GLN A 69 8.37 9.69 -7.43
C GLN A 69 7.63 8.62 -6.62
N ALA A 70 6.41 8.28 -7.03
CA ALA A 70 5.58 7.30 -6.36
C ALA A 70 5.80 5.89 -6.92
N TYR A 71 5.98 4.94 -6.01
CA TYR A 71 6.18 3.53 -6.30
C TYR A 71 5.09 2.67 -5.65
N TYR A 72 4.85 1.50 -6.22
CA TYR A 72 4.01 0.44 -5.66
C TYR A 72 4.66 -0.93 -5.86
N TYR A 73 4.23 -1.94 -5.10
CA TYR A 73 4.73 -3.30 -5.25
C TYR A 73 3.72 -4.19 -6.01
N THR A 74 4.14 -4.94 -7.02
CA THR A 74 3.20 -5.59 -7.97
C THR A 74 2.41 -6.79 -7.41
N GLU A 75 2.92 -7.54 -6.42
CA GLU A 75 2.08 -8.57 -5.76
C GLU A 75 0.90 -7.94 -5.00
N LEU A 76 1.01 -6.65 -4.65
CA LEU A 76 -0.08 -5.86 -4.08
C LEU A 76 -1.25 -5.65 -5.06
N MET A 77 -0.99 -5.65 -6.38
CA MET A 77 -2.04 -5.44 -7.38
C MET A 77 -3.07 -6.57 -7.38
N TRP A 78 -2.69 -7.80 -7.02
CA TRP A 78 -3.63 -8.91 -6.99
C TRP A 78 -4.61 -8.84 -5.81
N GLU A 79 -4.18 -8.26 -4.68
CA GLU A 79 -5.06 -7.89 -3.57
C GLU A 79 -5.94 -6.69 -3.92
N ILE A 80 -5.40 -5.71 -4.68
CA ILE A 80 -6.14 -4.56 -5.22
C ILE A 80 -7.20 -4.99 -6.25
N PHE A 81 -6.91 -5.97 -7.12
CA PHE A 81 -7.86 -6.47 -8.13
C PHE A 81 -9.07 -7.19 -7.52
N GLN A 82 -8.96 -7.70 -6.29
CA GLN A 82 -10.07 -8.31 -5.55
C GLN A 82 -10.72 -7.37 -4.52
N GLY A 83 -10.10 -6.21 -4.26
CA GLY A 83 -10.53 -5.24 -3.25
C GLY A 83 -11.04 -3.93 -3.87
N TYR A 84 -11.98 -3.27 -3.20
CA TYR A 84 -12.39 -1.91 -3.53
C TYR A 84 -11.22 -0.92 -3.21
N HIS A 85 -10.16 -0.86 -4.01
CA HIS A 85 -8.96 -0.04 -3.76
C HIS A 85 -8.57 0.81 -4.99
N SER A 86 -7.95 1.97 -4.74
CA SER A 86 -7.99 3.15 -5.62
C SER A 86 -6.96 3.20 -6.76
N VAL A 87 -6.27 2.09 -7.06
CA VAL A 87 -5.21 2.07 -8.09
C VAL A 87 -5.79 1.85 -9.50
N GLU A 88 -6.95 1.20 -9.61
CA GLU A 88 -7.68 1.09 -10.87
C GLU A 88 -9.04 1.80 -10.80
N ASN A 89 -9.27 2.72 -11.75
CA ASN A 89 -10.57 3.29 -12.14
C ASN A 89 -11.53 3.63 -10.99
N ASN A 90 -11.04 4.16 -9.88
CA ASN A 90 -11.93 4.83 -8.94
C ASN A 90 -12.40 6.13 -9.59
N LEU A 91 -13.62 6.10 -10.14
CA LEU A 91 -14.25 7.25 -10.79
C LEU A 91 -14.56 8.40 -9.80
N SER A 92 -14.35 8.20 -8.51
CA SER A 92 -14.50 9.26 -7.51
C SER A 92 -13.59 10.44 -7.84
N PRO A 93 -14.13 11.66 -8.01
CA PRO A 93 -13.31 12.86 -8.17
C PRO A 93 -12.53 13.22 -6.91
N LEU A 94 -12.80 12.56 -5.78
CA LEU A 94 -12.17 12.81 -4.49
C LEU A 94 -11.10 11.76 -4.14
N ALA A 95 -10.82 10.80 -5.03
CA ALA A 95 -9.77 9.81 -4.78
C ALA A 95 -8.38 10.46 -4.79
N ALA A 96 -7.61 10.22 -3.71
CA ALA A 96 -6.30 10.83 -3.48
C ALA A 96 -5.33 10.61 -4.63
N PHE A 97 -5.25 9.38 -5.12
CA PHE A 97 -4.32 8.96 -6.18
C PHE A 97 -4.99 8.85 -7.55
N ARG A 98 -6.05 9.63 -7.77
CA ARG A 98 -6.64 9.77 -9.11
C ARG A 98 -5.64 10.43 -10.05
N ASP A 99 -5.52 9.89 -11.26
CA ASP A 99 -4.69 10.41 -12.36
C ASP A 99 -3.19 10.55 -11.98
N THR A 100 -2.71 9.77 -11.01
CA THR A 100 -1.28 9.71 -10.64
C THR A 100 -0.56 8.59 -11.37
N GLN A 101 0.69 8.82 -11.74
CA GLN A 101 1.56 7.78 -12.28
C GLN A 101 2.34 7.11 -11.16
N PHE A 102 2.43 5.78 -11.23
CA PHE A 102 3.19 4.97 -10.30
C PHE A 102 4.16 4.06 -11.05
N GLU A 103 5.35 3.88 -10.49
CA GLU A 103 6.31 2.87 -10.94
C GLU A 103 6.22 1.61 -10.07
N SER A 104 6.32 0.43 -10.66
CA SER A 104 6.38 -0.80 -9.87
C SER A 104 7.80 -1.07 -9.38
N VAL A 105 7.92 -1.53 -8.14
CA VAL A 105 9.18 -2.13 -7.65
C VAL A 105 9.16 -3.65 -7.88
N PRO A 106 10.30 -4.23 -8.28
CA PRO A 106 10.41 -5.69 -8.42
C PRO A 106 10.35 -6.38 -7.05
N ALA A 107 9.86 -7.63 -7.04
CA ALA A 107 9.91 -8.47 -5.85
C ALA A 107 11.37 -8.75 -5.47
N PRO A 108 11.75 -8.64 -4.17
CA PRO A 108 13.07 -9.07 -3.71
C PRO A 108 13.41 -10.49 -4.16
N ILE A 109 12.43 -11.38 -4.08
CA ILE A 109 12.47 -12.75 -4.58
C ILE A 109 11.11 -13.08 -5.19
N GLU A 110 11.06 -13.39 -6.49
CA GLU A 110 9.78 -13.78 -7.10
C GLU A 110 9.31 -15.15 -6.59
N ARG A 111 8.17 -15.15 -5.90
CA ARG A 111 7.55 -16.36 -5.34
C ARG A 111 7.24 -17.40 -6.41
N GLY A 112 6.77 -16.96 -7.59
CA GLY A 112 6.47 -17.84 -8.73
C GLY A 112 7.68 -18.57 -9.31
N LYS A 113 8.91 -18.16 -8.93
CA LYS A 113 10.13 -18.89 -9.27
C LYS A 113 10.50 -19.95 -8.24
N LEU A 114 9.94 -19.92 -7.03
CA LEU A 114 10.25 -20.91 -6.00
C LEU A 114 9.15 -21.97 -5.88
N PHE A 115 7.91 -21.56 -6.03
CA PHE A 115 6.74 -22.40 -5.92
C PHE A 115 6.07 -22.51 -7.29
N SER A 116 5.27 -23.55 -7.50
CA SER A 116 4.33 -23.64 -8.62
C SER A 116 2.93 -23.76 -8.04
N SER A 117 2.10 -22.72 -8.17
CA SER A 117 0.72 -22.71 -7.71
C SER A 117 -0.21 -22.33 -8.85
N ALA A 118 -1.43 -22.87 -8.81
CA ALA A 118 -2.51 -22.49 -9.71
C ALA A 118 -3.31 -21.29 -9.19
N ASN A 119 -3.09 -20.85 -7.94
CA ASN A 119 -3.86 -19.78 -7.32
C ASN A 119 -3.02 -18.87 -6.41
N TRP A 120 -2.31 -17.96 -7.04
CA TRP A 120 -1.32 -17.05 -6.43
C TRP A 120 -1.91 -16.01 -5.46
N VAL A 121 -3.23 -15.81 -5.45
CA VAL A 121 -3.90 -14.75 -4.68
C VAL A 121 -4.39 -15.23 -3.31
N LYS A 122 -4.38 -16.55 -3.06
CA LYS A 122 -4.80 -17.08 -1.75
C LYS A 122 -3.80 -16.71 -0.65
N GLY A 123 -4.32 -16.16 0.45
CA GLY A 123 -3.50 -15.78 1.61
C GLY A 123 -2.63 -16.92 2.15
N GLU A 124 -3.11 -18.17 2.10
CA GLU A 124 -2.35 -19.35 2.55
C GLU A 124 -1.03 -19.55 1.77
N GLU A 125 -1.04 -19.31 0.46
CA GLU A 125 0.17 -19.44 -0.39
C GLU A 125 1.17 -18.31 -0.13
N VAL A 126 0.68 -17.13 0.26
CA VAL A 126 1.53 -16.02 0.71
C VAL A 126 2.16 -16.37 2.05
N GLU A 127 1.39 -16.88 3.00
CA GLU A 127 1.91 -17.30 4.31
C GLU A 127 2.95 -18.42 4.17
N LEU A 128 2.73 -19.42 3.31
CA LEU A 128 3.72 -20.46 3.03
C LEU A 128 5.04 -19.90 2.49
N PHE A 129 4.95 -18.91 1.59
CA PHE A 129 6.12 -18.25 1.05
C PHE A 129 6.89 -17.45 2.11
N MET A 130 6.18 -16.65 2.91
CA MET A 130 6.79 -15.91 4.03
C MET A 130 7.43 -16.89 5.01
N ASP A 131 6.74 -17.96 5.36
CA ASP A 131 7.23 -19.01 6.24
C ASP A 131 8.50 -19.67 5.73
N PHE A 132 8.58 -19.91 4.42
CA PHE A 132 9.76 -20.44 3.75
C PHE A 132 10.94 -19.48 3.87
N LEU A 133 10.76 -18.21 3.47
CA LEU A 133 11.83 -17.20 3.53
C LEU A 133 12.37 -17.00 4.96
N LEU A 134 11.52 -17.16 5.96
CA LEU A 134 11.92 -17.04 7.38
C LEU A 134 12.67 -18.26 7.93
N LYS A 135 12.61 -19.41 7.27
CA LYS A 135 13.19 -20.68 7.75
C LYS A 135 14.43 -21.12 6.98
N VAL A 136 14.66 -20.57 5.79
CA VAL A 136 15.85 -20.93 4.99
C VAL A 136 17.12 -20.45 5.65
N ASP A 137 18.17 -21.27 5.56
CA ASP A 137 19.52 -20.80 5.85
C ASP A 137 19.96 -19.82 4.74
N PRO A 138 20.46 -18.61 5.08
CA PRO A 138 20.84 -17.60 4.08
C PRO A 138 21.91 -18.07 3.09
N ALA A 139 22.91 -18.83 3.54
CA ALA A 139 24.01 -19.27 2.70
C ALA A 139 23.53 -20.35 1.71
N ASP A 140 22.81 -21.36 2.22
CA ASP A 140 22.23 -22.41 1.39
C ASP A 140 21.19 -21.88 0.41
N PHE A 141 20.37 -20.91 0.85
CA PHE A 141 19.37 -20.28 0.00
C PHE A 141 20.01 -19.55 -1.18
N HIS A 142 21.05 -18.74 -0.93
CA HIS A 142 21.76 -18.05 -1.99
C HIS A 142 22.34 -19.02 -3.03
N ILE A 143 23.00 -20.11 -2.57
CA ILE A 143 23.53 -21.16 -3.45
C ILE A 143 22.42 -21.81 -4.28
N LYS A 144 21.28 -22.13 -3.65
CA LYS A 144 20.13 -22.74 -4.32
C LYS A 144 19.55 -21.82 -5.40
N VAL A 145 19.31 -20.55 -5.08
CA VAL A 145 18.81 -19.53 -6.02
C VAL A 145 19.79 -19.36 -7.19
N GLN A 146 21.10 -19.31 -6.91
CA GLN A 146 22.14 -19.22 -7.94
C GLN A 146 22.12 -20.40 -8.90
N ARG A 147 21.93 -21.63 -8.41
CA ARG A 147 21.87 -22.86 -9.24
C ARG A 147 20.63 -22.95 -10.11
N MET A 148 19.52 -22.32 -9.73
CA MET A 148 18.25 -22.41 -10.46
C MET A 148 18.22 -21.62 -11.77
N ALA A 149 19.22 -20.77 -12.04
CA ALA A 149 19.46 -20.05 -13.32
C ALA A 149 18.27 -19.29 -13.92
N LYS A 150 17.23 -18.98 -13.13
CA LYS A 150 16.02 -18.24 -13.52
C LYS A 150 15.79 -16.95 -12.73
N PHE A 151 16.66 -16.67 -11.77
CA PHE A 151 16.63 -15.46 -10.95
C PHE A 151 17.52 -14.39 -11.60
N THR A 152 17.05 -13.15 -11.53
CA THR A 152 17.77 -11.97 -12.01
C THR A 152 18.93 -11.64 -11.08
N GLY A 153 19.87 -10.79 -11.55
CA GLY A 153 20.94 -10.27 -10.69
C GLY A 153 20.42 -9.54 -9.45
N PHE A 154 19.27 -8.87 -9.56
CA PHE A 154 18.58 -8.23 -8.44
C PHE A 154 18.17 -9.26 -7.37
N GLU A 155 17.46 -10.31 -7.77
CA GLU A 155 17.01 -11.37 -6.86
C GLU A 155 18.17 -12.16 -6.26
N LEU A 156 19.24 -12.38 -7.01
CA LEU A 156 20.45 -13.04 -6.50
C LEU A 156 21.12 -12.23 -5.40
N ASN A 157 21.20 -10.91 -5.57
CA ASN A 157 21.72 -10.00 -4.54
C ASN A 157 20.82 -10.00 -3.29
N ASN A 158 19.51 -10.01 -3.47
CA ASN A 158 18.58 -10.02 -2.34
C ASN A 158 18.56 -11.38 -1.62
N ALA A 159 18.71 -12.49 -2.35
CA ALA A 159 18.85 -13.83 -1.77
C ALA A 159 20.11 -13.92 -0.88
N LYS A 160 21.21 -13.29 -1.30
CA LYS A 160 22.44 -13.19 -0.49
C LYS A 160 22.21 -12.44 0.83
N ASN A 161 21.28 -11.46 0.82
CA ASN A 161 20.98 -10.59 1.95
C ASN A 161 19.62 -10.90 2.60
N ILE A 162 19.09 -12.11 2.42
CA ILE A 162 17.78 -12.51 2.98
C ILE A 162 17.73 -12.42 4.50
N SER A 163 18.90 -12.50 5.17
CA SER A 163 19.03 -12.31 6.61
C SER A 163 18.48 -10.96 7.08
N VAL A 164 18.51 -9.92 6.25
CA VAL A 164 17.89 -8.61 6.56
C VAL A 164 16.39 -8.76 6.77
N PHE A 165 15.70 -9.44 5.86
CA PHE A 165 14.27 -9.73 5.99
C PHE A 165 13.97 -10.62 7.22
N GLN A 166 14.79 -11.63 7.45
CA GLN A 166 14.65 -12.53 8.61
C GLN A 166 14.80 -11.77 9.93
N GLN A 167 15.78 -10.85 10.02
CA GLN A 167 15.99 -9.99 11.18
C GLN A 167 14.81 -9.05 11.42
N MET A 168 14.24 -8.46 10.36
CA MET A 168 13.03 -7.63 10.49
C MET A 168 11.88 -8.41 11.13
N CYS A 169 11.73 -9.68 10.77
CA CYS A 169 10.66 -10.55 11.25
C CYS A 169 10.99 -11.30 12.55
N ASP A 170 12.14 -11.05 13.17
CA ASP A 170 12.51 -11.64 14.45
C ASP A 170 11.48 -11.28 15.53
N VAL A 171 11.27 -12.19 16.49
CA VAL A 171 10.28 -12.02 17.56
C VAL A 171 10.56 -10.76 18.40
N LYS A 172 11.82 -10.35 18.53
CA LYS A 172 12.21 -9.14 19.26
C LYS A 172 12.04 -7.85 18.43
N ALA A 173 11.81 -7.98 17.13
CA ALA A 173 11.62 -6.89 16.17
C ALA A 173 10.14 -6.76 15.77
N LEU A 174 9.78 -6.92 14.49
CA LEU A 174 8.38 -6.86 14.04
C LEU A 174 7.60 -8.14 14.36
N GLY A 175 8.29 -9.28 14.46
CA GLY A 175 7.71 -10.60 14.63
C GLY A 175 7.02 -11.16 13.38
N ARG A 176 6.97 -12.49 13.33
CA ARG A 176 6.45 -13.29 12.19
C ARG A 176 5.06 -12.87 11.68
N LYS A 177 4.17 -12.41 12.55
CA LYS A 177 2.78 -12.03 12.17
C LYS A 177 2.71 -10.87 11.18
N ARG A 178 3.80 -10.11 11.03
CA ARG A 178 3.92 -8.94 10.14
C ARG A 178 4.82 -9.22 8.94
N ALA A 179 5.11 -10.49 8.65
CA ALA A 179 6.06 -10.85 7.60
C ALA A 179 5.66 -10.30 6.23
N ARG A 180 4.36 -10.23 5.92
CA ARG A 180 3.86 -9.65 4.67
C ARG A 180 4.19 -8.16 4.55
N ASP A 181 3.81 -7.36 5.54
CA ASP A 181 4.09 -5.92 5.55
C ASP A 181 5.61 -5.65 5.61
N ALA A 182 6.35 -6.47 6.36
CA ALA A 182 7.81 -6.42 6.42
C ALA A 182 8.45 -6.77 5.06
N TYR A 183 7.84 -7.65 4.28
CA TYR A 183 8.29 -8.00 2.95
C TYR A 183 8.09 -6.83 1.97
N HIS A 184 7.01 -6.05 2.10
CA HIS A 184 6.82 -4.82 1.33
C HIS A 184 7.90 -3.79 1.68
N LEU A 185 8.16 -3.57 2.98
CA LEU A 185 9.24 -2.69 3.41
C LEU A 185 10.61 -3.17 2.91
N TRP A 186 10.85 -4.48 2.88
CA TRP A 186 12.07 -5.05 2.32
C TRP A 186 12.17 -4.87 0.81
N ALA A 187 11.05 -4.93 0.07
CA ALA A 187 10.99 -4.60 -1.35
C ALA A 187 11.38 -3.16 -1.63
N ALA A 188 10.89 -2.23 -0.81
CA ALA A 188 11.27 -0.83 -0.84
C ALA A 188 12.78 -0.64 -0.58
N GLU A 189 13.32 -1.27 0.47
CA GLU A 189 14.76 -1.25 0.80
C GLU A 189 15.61 -1.76 -0.36
N CYS A 190 15.31 -2.96 -0.87
CA CYS A 190 16.07 -3.59 -1.95
C CYS A 190 16.09 -2.73 -3.22
N SER A 191 15.01 -1.97 -3.45
CA SER A 191 14.83 -1.11 -4.62
C SER A 191 15.38 0.31 -4.44
N GLY A 192 16.02 0.59 -3.30
CA GLY A 192 16.59 1.91 -3.00
C GLY A 192 15.53 3.00 -2.85
N ILE A 193 14.34 2.64 -2.34
CA ILE A 193 13.29 3.59 -1.99
C ILE A 193 13.63 4.24 -0.64
N GLU A 194 13.45 5.55 -0.54
CA GLU A 194 13.77 6.31 0.68
C GLU A 194 12.67 6.16 1.74
N TYR A 195 11.41 6.17 1.32
CA TYR A 195 10.26 6.15 2.22
C TYR A 195 9.26 5.04 1.86
N PHE A 196 8.82 4.29 2.87
CA PHE A 196 7.69 3.37 2.79
C PHE A 196 6.50 3.98 3.52
N LEU A 197 5.50 4.45 2.78
CA LEU A 197 4.34 5.14 3.32
C LEU A 197 3.25 4.13 3.70
N THR A 198 2.85 4.09 4.97
CA THR A 198 1.77 3.22 5.47
C THR A 198 0.92 3.93 6.52
N VAL A 199 -0.36 3.57 6.64
CA VAL A 199 -1.26 4.02 7.73
C VAL A 199 -1.41 2.97 8.83
N ASP A 200 -0.80 1.78 8.69
CA ASP A 200 -0.94 0.73 9.69
C ASP A 200 -0.10 1.01 10.96
N LYS A 201 -0.78 1.54 11.99
CA LYS A 201 -0.19 1.76 13.31
C LYS A 201 0.27 0.46 13.99
N LYS A 202 -0.33 -0.69 13.66
CA LYS A 202 0.10 -1.99 14.20
C LYS A 202 1.42 -2.45 13.61
N PHE A 203 1.82 -1.92 12.47
CA PHE A 203 3.13 -2.09 11.86
C PHE A 203 4.12 -0.99 12.30
N LEU A 204 3.72 0.29 12.19
CA LEU A 204 4.60 1.44 12.49
C LEU A 204 5.09 1.47 13.94
N ASN A 205 4.24 1.16 14.92
CA ASN A 205 4.63 1.24 16.33
C ASN A 205 5.74 0.23 16.69
N PRO A 206 5.62 -1.08 16.37
CA PRO A 206 6.72 -2.03 16.50
C PRO A 206 7.95 -1.67 15.66
N TYR A 207 7.77 -1.17 14.43
CA TYR A 207 8.89 -0.75 13.59
C TYR A 207 9.71 0.36 14.25
N ARG A 208 9.07 1.44 14.69
CA ARG A 208 9.73 2.55 15.39
C ARG A 208 10.47 2.08 16.64
N THR A 209 9.85 1.19 17.41
CA THR A 209 10.49 0.56 18.58
C THR A 209 11.72 -0.24 18.18
N SER A 210 11.63 -1.03 17.11
CA SER A 210 12.72 -1.88 16.63
C SER A 210 13.88 -1.08 16.04
N VAL A 211 13.61 0.03 15.37
CA VAL A 211 14.64 0.96 14.87
C VAL A 211 15.35 1.67 16.04
N ARG A 212 14.58 2.20 17.01
CA ARG A 212 15.14 2.86 18.20
C ARG A 212 16.00 1.90 19.03
N ASP A 213 15.58 0.65 19.16
CA ASP A 213 16.32 -0.39 19.89
C ASP A 213 17.43 -1.03 19.02
N GLU A 214 17.75 -0.47 17.84
CA GLU A 214 18.80 -0.92 16.90
C GLU A 214 18.67 -2.36 16.40
N LYS A 215 17.46 -2.93 16.46
CA LYS A 215 17.15 -4.28 15.98
C LYS A 215 16.94 -4.33 14.46
N ILE A 216 16.54 -3.20 13.88
CA ILE A 216 16.34 -3.02 12.45
C ILE A 216 17.14 -1.81 12.02
N SER A 217 18.00 -1.99 11.01
CA SER A 217 18.74 -0.91 10.36
C SER A 217 18.48 -0.99 8.86
N LEU A 218 17.64 -0.09 8.36
CA LEU A 218 17.28 0.02 6.94
C LEU A 218 17.56 1.45 6.48
N LYS A 219 17.86 1.61 5.19
CA LYS A 219 17.93 2.94 4.57
C LYS A 219 16.53 3.48 4.29
N CYS A 220 15.60 2.59 3.92
CA CYS A 220 14.19 2.89 3.74
C CYS A 220 13.50 3.11 5.09
N ARG A 221 12.86 4.27 5.24
CA ARG A 221 12.13 4.66 6.45
C ARG A 221 10.65 4.39 6.26
N ALA A 222 10.05 3.58 7.15
CA ALA A 222 8.59 3.47 7.20
C ALA A 222 8.01 4.70 7.91
N VAL A 223 7.08 5.39 7.25
CA VAL A 223 6.51 6.68 7.68
C VAL A 223 4.99 6.68 7.58
N SER A 224 4.34 7.42 8.48
CA SER A 224 2.92 7.76 8.37
C SER A 224 2.71 8.94 7.42
N PRO A 225 1.47 9.20 6.95
CA PRO A 225 1.16 10.35 6.10
C PRO A 225 1.64 11.68 6.69
N SER A 226 1.38 11.92 7.98
CA SER A 226 1.85 13.11 8.69
C SER A 226 3.38 13.28 8.67
N GLU A 227 4.13 12.19 8.85
CA GLU A 227 5.61 12.22 8.85
C GLU A 227 6.14 12.50 7.46
N LEU A 228 5.57 11.88 6.42
CA LEU A 228 5.97 12.13 5.04
C LEU A 228 5.71 13.58 4.63
N ILE A 229 4.57 14.15 5.06
CA ILE A 229 4.23 15.56 4.81
C ILE A 229 5.27 16.49 5.42
N GLU A 230 5.67 16.25 6.66
CA GLU A 230 6.68 17.03 7.36
C GLU A 230 8.06 16.90 6.69
N GLU A 231 8.49 15.67 6.39
CA GLU A 231 9.80 15.38 5.81
C GLU A 231 9.98 15.96 4.39
N LEU A 232 8.91 15.95 3.58
CA LEU A 232 8.95 16.44 2.20
C LEU A 232 8.39 17.87 2.04
N GLY A 233 7.96 18.51 3.13
CA GLY A 233 7.38 19.85 3.09
C GLY A 233 6.11 19.96 2.23
N ILE A 234 5.27 18.92 2.23
CA ILE A 234 4.06 18.87 1.40
C ILE A 234 3.00 19.83 1.99
N SER A 235 2.53 20.79 1.21
CA SER A 235 1.43 21.66 1.65
C SER A 235 0.12 20.87 1.77
N THR A 236 -0.63 21.11 2.84
CA THR A 236 -2.01 20.64 3.05
C THR A 236 -3.05 21.73 2.75
N ASP A 237 -2.61 22.92 2.33
CA ASP A 237 -3.50 24.04 2.07
C ASP A 237 -4.44 23.74 0.91
N GLY A 238 -5.71 24.15 1.05
CA GLY A 238 -6.74 23.93 0.04
C GLY A 238 -7.22 22.48 -0.09
N ILE A 239 -6.72 21.54 0.73
CA ILE A 239 -7.30 20.20 0.80
C ILE A 239 -8.67 20.29 1.47
N PHE A 240 -9.69 19.85 0.75
CA PHE A 240 -11.07 19.91 1.19
C PHE A 240 -11.73 18.54 1.14
N ILE A 241 -12.31 18.12 2.27
CA ILE A 241 -13.15 16.93 2.36
C ILE A 241 -14.60 17.42 2.54
N PRO A 242 -15.50 17.14 1.59
CA PRO A 242 -16.90 17.56 1.70
C PRO A 242 -17.57 17.03 2.97
N GLU A 243 -18.66 17.66 3.38
CA GLU A 243 -19.42 17.23 4.57
C GLU A 243 -20.05 15.85 4.38
N SER A 244 -20.12 15.09 5.47
CA SER A 244 -20.70 13.76 5.48
C SER A 244 -22.18 13.80 5.07
N GLY A 245 -22.62 12.77 4.35
CA GLY A 245 -23.99 12.67 3.84
C GLY A 245 -24.26 13.45 2.55
N LYS A 246 -23.35 14.32 2.09
CA LYS A 246 -23.46 14.93 0.76
C LYS A 246 -23.39 13.85 -0.32
N ARG A 247 -24.23 14.01 -1.34
CA ARG A 247 -24.40 13.08 -2.45
C ARG A 247 -24.05 13.77 -3.75
N PHE A 248 -23.49 12.99 -4.66
CA PHE A 248 -23.05 13.49 -5.94
C PHE A 248 -23.27 12.44 -7.03
N LEU A 249 -23.50 12.93 -8.24
CA LEU A 249 -23.53 12.12 -9.46
C LEU A 249 -22.10 11.74 -9.88
N MET A 250 -21.96 10.74 -10.76
CA MET A 250 -20.66 10.37 -11.33
C MET A 250 -19.91 11.52 -12.01
N SER A 251 -20.65 12.54 -12.51
CA SER A 251 -20.08 13.75 -13.10
C SER A 251 -19.43 14.69 -12.08
N GLY A 252 -19.53 14.40 -10.78
CA GLY A 252 -19.10 15.30 -9.71
C GLY A 252 -20.13 16.37 -9.33
N MET A 253 -21.27 16.42 -10.01
CA MET A 253 -22.35 17.36 -9.68
C MET A 253 -23.06 16.93 -8.39
N SER A 254 -23.24 17.86 -7.45
CA SER A 254 -24.01 17.62 -6.23
C SER A 254 -25.48 17.35 -6.54
N LEU A 255 -26.08 16.42 -5.79
CA LEU A 255 -27.53 16.16 -5.79
C LEU A 255 -28.26 17.00 -4.75
#